data_AF-A0A7C4VCT1-F1
#
_entry.id   AF-A0A7C4VCT1-F1
#
_cell.length_a   1.000
_cell.length_b   1.000
_cell.length_c   1.000
_cell.angle_alpha   90.00
_cell.angle_beta   90.00
_cell.angle_gamma   90.00
#
_symmetry.space_group_name_H-M   'P 1'
#
loop_
_entity.id
_entity.type
_entity.pdbx_description
1 polymer ?
#
loop_
_entity_poly.entity_id
_entity_poly.type
_entity_poly.pdbx_seq_one_letter_code
_entity_poly.pdbx_strand_id
1 'polypeptide(L)'
;MVKTKTFNRRELRGLAIVAIGGQIQRISNNLFIVKSQSTPKVFHRVAWIDGKWTCDCSDYAERGKPCKHIYAVNFLLSLPLIVLSNSDAFEKQCPYCGSAE
;
A
#
# COMPACT_ATOMS: atom_id res chain seq x y z
N MET A 1 9.99 -6.21 -24.54
CA MET A 1 10.75 -6.28 -23.27
C MET A 1 9.89 -5.68 -22.16
N VAL A 2 9.38 -6.48 -21.24
CA VAL A 2 8.70 -5.95 -20.05
C VAL A 2 9.79 -5.34 -19.16
N LYS A 3 9.76 -4.03 -18.94
CA LYS A 3 10.67 -3.38 -17.98
C LYS A 3 10.28 -3.88 -16.58
N THR A 4 11.11 -4.72 -15.98
CA THR A 4 10.91 -5.18 -14.61
C THR A 4 11.19 -4.02 -13.66
N LYS A 5 10.15 -3.54 -12.98
CA LYS A 5 10.29 -2.55 -11.91
C LYS A 5 10.85 -3.26 -10.67
N THR A 6 12.04 -2.87 -10.22
CA THR A 6 12.61 -3.37 -8.97
C THR A 6 12.11 -2.50 -7.81
N PHE A 7 11.36 -3.11 -6.88
CA PHE A 7 10.93 -2.42 -5.66
C PHE A 7 12.07 -2.36 -4.64
N ASN A 8 12.25 -1.21 -4.02
CA ASN A 8 13.16 -1.07 -2.89
C ASN A 8 12.53 -1.64 -1.59
N ARG A 9 13.35 -1.82 -0.55
CA ARG A 9 12.90 -2.39 0.75
C ARG A 9 11.70 -1.66 1.36
N ARG A 10 11.61 -0.33 1.23
CA ARG A 10 10.51 0.46 1.80
C ARG A 10 9.23 0.34 0.98
N GLU A 11 9.35 0.25 -0.34
CA GLU A 11 8.23 -0.10 -1.23
C GLU A 11 7.69 -1.49 -0.88
N LEU A 12 8.55 -2.50 -0.78
CA LEU A 12 8.12 -3.86 -0.41
C LEU A 12 7.42 -3.91 0.95
N ARG A 13 7.93 -3.17 1.95
CA ARG A 13 7.28 -3.04 3.26
C ARG A 13 5.94 -2.29 3.17
N GLY A 14 5.84 -1.29 2.31
CA GLY A 14 4.57 -0.60 2.06
C GLY A 14 3.53 -1.53 1.46
N LEU A 15 3.94 -2.34 0.48
CA LEU A 15 3.08 -3.36 -0.13
C LEU A 15 2.63 -4.41 0.90
N ALA A 16 3.54 -4.86 1.77
CA ALA A 16 3.20 -5.80 2.85
C ALA A 16 2.14 -5.24 3.81
N ILE A 17 2.18 -3.94 4.13
CA ILE A 17 1.15 -3.28 4.97
C ILE A 17 -0.23 -3.37 4.30
N VAL A 18 -0.31 -3.14 2.98
CA VAL A 18 -1.58 -3.26 2.23
C VAL A 18 -2.08 -4.70 2.26
N ALA A 19 -1.19 -5.65 1.99
CA ALA A 19 -1.52 -7.08 1.88
C ALA A 19 -2.08 -7.70 3.18
N ILE A 20 -1.67 -7.20 4.37
CA ILE A 20 -2.19 -7.71 5.65
C ILE A 20 -3.69 -7.39 5.84
N GLY A 21 -4.20 -6.32 5.23
CA GLY A 21 -5.58 -5.87 5.46
C GLY A 21 -5.80 -5.22 6.83
N GLY A 22 -6.74 -4.29 6.91
CA GLY A 22 -7.09 -3.59 8.16
C GLY A 22 -5.96 -2.75 8.79
N GLN A 23 -4.87 -2.49 8.05
CA GLN A 23 -3.72 -1.71 8.52
C GLN A 23 -3.82 -0.22 8.20
N ILE A 24 -4.63 0.15 7.21
CA ILE A 24 -4.77 1.51 6.71
C ILE A 24 -6.23 1.92 6.85
N GLN A 25 -6.48 3.05 7.49
CA GLN A 25 -7.80 3.66 7.59
C GLN A 25 -7.76 5.01 6.86
N ARG A 26 -8.71 5.22 5.96
CA ARG A 26 -8.90 6.52 5.30
C ARG A 26 -9.81 7.38 6.16
N ILE A 27 -9.33 8.56 6.56
CA ILE A 27 -10.11 9.53 7.35
C ILE A 27 -10.75 10.56 6.43
N SER A 28 -10.03 10.98 5.39
CA SER A 28 -10.52 11.91 4.37
C SER A 28 -9.76 11.71 3.05
N ASN A 29 -10.03 12.55 2.05
CA ASN A 29 -9.30 12.51 0.78
C ASN A 29 -7.78 12.72 0.92
N ASN A 30 -7.38 13.52 1.90
CA ASN A 30 -6.02 13.96 2.13
C ASN A 30 -5.40 13.43 3.44
N LEU A 31 -6.06 12.50 4.15
CA LEU A 31 -5.58 11.98 5.42
C LEU A 31 -5.88 10.48 5.59
N PHE A 32 -4.82 9.75 5.93
CA PHE A 32 -4.85 8.34 6.28
C PHE A 32 -4.17 8.10 7.63
N ILE A 33 -4.61 7.04 8.30
CA ILE A 33 -4.00 6.50 9.51
C ILE A 33 -3.46 5.11 9.18
N VAL A 34 -2.17 4.86 9.45
CA VAL A 34 -1.50 3.60 9.15
C VAL A 34 -0.94 2.99 10.43
N LYS A 35 -1.25 1.72 10.72
CA LYS A 35 -0.72 1.00 11.89
C LYS A 35 0.80 0.81 11.80
N SER A 36 1.50 1.04 12.91
CA SER A 36 2.90 0.68 13.05
C SER A 36 3.07 -0.84 12.99
N GLN A 37 4.09 -1.30 12.25
CA GLN A 37 4.45 -2.71 12.14
C GLN A 37 5.46 -3.17 13.21
N SER A 38 6.00 -2.24 14.00
CA SER A 38 7.00 -2.55 15.06
C SER A 38 6.45 -2.36 16.45
N THR A 39 5.45 -1.49 16.62
CA THR A 39 4.94 -1.11 17.93
C THR A 39 3.42 -1.23 17.93
N PRO A 40 2.85 -2.19 18.66
CA PRO A 40 1.41 -2.33 18.78
C PRO A 40 0.78 -1.02 19.28
N LYS A 41 -0.45 -0.72 18.81
CA LYS A 41 -1.24 0.47 19.17
C LYS A 41 -0.65 1.83 18.74
N VAL A 42 0.50 1.86 18.08
CA VAL A 42 1.03 3.08 17.46
C VAL A 42 0.48 3.21 16.04
N PHE A 43 0.06 4.41 15.69
CA PHE A 43 -0.46 4.75 14.37
C PHE A 43 0.28 5.98 13.83
N HIS A 44 0.42 6.02 12.52
CA HIS A 44 1.08 7.10 11.81
C HIS A 44 0.10 7.82 10.89
N ARG A 45 0.08 9.14 10.96
CA ARG A 45 -0.69 9.99 10.05
C ARG A 45 0.07 10.13 8.74
N VAL A 46 -0.60 9.84 7.64
CA VAL A 46 -0.13 10.11 6.28
C VAL A 46 -1.04 11.17 5.67
N ALA A 47 -0.52 12.37 5.44
CA ALA A 47 -1.29 13.54 5.04
C ALA A 47 -0.76 14.16 3.75
N TRP A 48 -1.67 14.62 2.87
CA TRP A 48 -1.30 15.36 1.68
C TRP A 48 -1.12 16.84 2.04
N ILE A 49 0.12 17.30 1.98
CA ILE A 49 0.53 18.66 2.37
C ILE A 49 1.46 19.17 1.27
N ASP A 50 1.22 20.38 0.78
CA ASP A 50 2.04 21.06 -0.23
C ASP A 50 2.36 20.20 -1.47
N GLY A 51 1.35 19.50 -1.99
CA GLY A 51 1.47 18.71 -3.22
C GLY A 51 2.19 17.37 -3.06
N LYS A 52 2.40 16.89 -1.83
CA LYS A 52 3.02 15.57 -1.59
C LYS A 52 2.43 14.86 -0.36
N TRP A 53 2.54 13.53 -0.35
CA TRP A 53 2.28 12.74 0.85
C TRP A 53 3.42 12.90 1.86
N THR A 54 3.04 13.23 3.09
CA THR A 54 3.91 13.39 4.26
C THR A 54 3.53 12.37 5.32
N CYS A 55 4.45 12.02 6.22
CA CYS A 55 4.17 11.10 7.32
C CYS A 55 4.80 11.58 8.63
N ASP A 56 4.13 11.37 9.75
CA ASP A 56 4.63 11.72 11.08
C ASP A 56 5.63 10.70 11.69
N CYS A 57 5.97 9.63 10.97
CA CYS A 57 6.90 8.62 11.47
C CYS A 57 8.37 9.09 11.41
N SER A 58 9.21 8.55 12.29
CA SER A 58 10.65 8.88 12.35
C SER A 58 11.41 8.62 11.03
N ASP A 59 11.13 7.52 10.32
CA ASP A 59 11.78 7.21 9.02
C ASP A 59 11.55 8.29 7.96
N TYR A 60 10.40 9.00 8.02
CA TYR A 60 10.15 10.15 7.15
C TYR A 60 10.82 11.41 7.69
N ALA A 61 10.66 11.69 8.99
CA ALA A 61 11.23 12.88 9.63
C ALA A 61 12.76 12.97 9.47
N GLU A 62 13.46 11.84 9.62
CA GLU A 62 14.92 11.77 9.53
C GLU A 62 15.44 11.84 8.10
N ARG A 63 14.71 11.26 7.13
CA ARG A 63 15.22 11.10 5.75
C ARG A 63 14.66 12.12 4.76
N GLY A 64 13.53 12.75 5.06
CA GLY A 64 12.80 13.61 4.12
C GLY A 64 12.34 12.90 2.84
N LYS A 65 12.33 11.56 2.82
CA LYS A 65 11.98 10.71 1.67
C LYS A 65 10.80 9.80 2.03
N PRO A 66 10.00 9.32 1.04
CA PRO A 66 8.89 8.42 1.31
C PRO A 66 9.30 7.23 2.20
N CYS A 67 8.56 7.07 3.30
CA CYS A 67 8.66 5.95 4.22
C CYS A 67 7.73 4.81 3.79
N LYS A 68 7.82 3.66 4.46
CA LYS A 68 6.92 2.51 4.20
C LYS A 68 5.43 2.86 4.29
N HIS A 69 5.02 3.78 5.17
CA HIS A 69 3.61 4.17 5.34
C HIS A 69 3.10 4.99 4.16
N ILE A 70 3.93 5.90 3.62
CA ILE A 70 3.61 6.66 2.40
C ILE A 70 3.47 5.70 1.22
N TYR A 71 4.41 4.74 1.07
CA TYR A 71 4.29 3.71 0.04
C TYR A 71 3.00 2.88 0.20
N ALA A 72 2.64 2.49 1.42
CA ALA A 72 1.41 1.77 1.68
C ALA A 72 0.16 2.54 1.21
N VAL A 73 0.07 3.84 1.50
CA VAL A 73 -1.03 4.70 1.03
C VAL A 73 -1.03 4.82 -0.50
N ASN A 74 0.14 5.02 -1.13
CA ASN A 74 0.24 5.09 -2.58
C ASN A 74 -0.19 3.78 -3.26
N PHE A 75 0.21 2.63 -2.71
CA PHE A 75 -0.22 1.33 -3.20
C PHE A 75 -1.72 1.12 -3.02
N LEU A 76 -2.28 1.47 -1.85
CA LEU A 76 -3.72 1.37 -1.61
C LEU A 76 -4.52 2.22 -2.62
N LEU A 77 -4.07 3.45 -2.89
CA LEU A 77 -4.71 4.33 -3.87
C LEU A 77 -4.62 3.79 -5.31
N SER A 78 -3.55 3.05 -5.62
CA SER A 78 -3.35 2.43 -6.94
C SER A 78 -4.07 1.09 -7.08
N LEU A 79 -4.46 0.46 -5.96
CA LEU A 79 -4.98 -0.90 -5.92
C LEU A 79 -6.20 -1.13 -6.83
N PRO A 80 -7.21 -0.23 -6.89
CA PRO A 80 -8.34 -0.43 -7.79
C PRO A 80 -7.91 -0.56 -9.26
N LEU A 81 -6.97 0.28 -9.71
CA LEU A 81 -6.46 0.20 -11.09
C LEU A 81 -5.64 -1.07 -11.32
N ILE A 82 -4.84 -1.49 -10.34
CA ILE A 82 -4.08 -2.75 -10.40
C ILE A 82 -5.04 -3.93 -10.55
N VAL A 83 -6.07 -4.00 -9.70
CA VAL A 83 -7.06 -5.07 -9.70
C VAL A 83 -7.83 -5.10 -11.03
N LEU A 84 -8.29 -3.95 -11.53
CA LEU A 84 -8.97 -3.85 -12.82
C LEU A 84 -8.07 -4.24 -14.00
N SER A 85 -6.77 -3.97 -13.93
CA SER A 85 -5.83 -4.33 -14.99
C SER A 85 -5.53 -5.83 -15.05
N ASN A 86 -5.89 -6.59 -14.01
CA ASN A 86 -5.74 -8.04 -13.93
C ASN A 86 -7.12 -8.72 -13.83
N SER A 87 -8.12 -8.16 -14.51
CA SER A 87 -9.51 -8.64 -14.40
C SER A 87 -9.73 -10.03 -14.99
N ASP A 88 -8.86 -10.47 -15.90
CA ASP A 88 -8.83 -11.83 -16.43
C ASP A 88 -8.56 -12.88 -15.34
N ALA A 89 -7.90 -12.49 -14.23
CA ALA A 89 -7.64 -13.36 -13.10
C ALA A 89 -8.78 -13.47 -12.09
N PHE A 90 -9.95 -12.85 -12.32
CA PHE A 90 -11.08 -12.91 -11.39
C PHE A 90 -11.73 -14.29 -11.31
N GLU A 91 -11.64 -15.10 -12.37
CA GLU A 91 -12.22 -16.43 -12.39
C GLU A 91 -11.28 -17.45 -11.73
N LYS A 92 -11.56 -17.78 -10.47
CA LYS A 92 -10.96 -18.94 -9.82
C LYS A 92 -11.61 -20.21 -10.35
N GLN A 93 -10.99 -20.79 -11.37
CA GLN A 93 -11.43 -22.06 -11.95
C GLN A 93 -10.42 -23.16 -11.69
N CYS A 94 -10.91 -24.35 -11.38
CA CYS A 94 -10.08 -25.54 -11.36
C CYS A 94 -9.56 -25.83 -12.77
N PRO A 95 -8.23 -25.94 -12.99
CA PRO A 95 -7.66 -26.18 -14.31
C PRO A 95 -7.98 -27.57 -14.88
N TYR A 96 -8.55 -28.48 -14.08
CA TYR A 96 -8.86 -29.85 -14.48
C TYR A 96 -10.33 -30.08 -14.82
N CYS A 97 -11.26 -29.36 -14.19
CA CYS A 97 -12.69 -29.57 -14.38
C CYS A 97 -13.50 -28.29 -14.64
N GLY A 98 -12.88 -27.10 -14.57
CA GLY A 98 -13.56 -25.83 -14.83
C GLY A 98 -14.58 -25.40 -13.77
N SER A 99 -14.67 -26.10 -12.64
CA SER A 99 -15.53 -25.68 -11.54
C SER A 99 -15.03 -24.37 -10.95
N ALA A 100 -15.95 -23.43 -10.70
CA ALA A 100 -15.68 -22.23 -9.92
C ALA A 100 -15.44 -22.61 -8.45
N GLU A 101 -14.45 -21.98 -7.83
CA GLU A 101 -14.15 -22.09 -6.39
C GLU A 101 -14.95 -21.07 -5.55
#